data_AF-A0A954C0B7-F1
#
_entry.id   AF-A0A954C0B7-F1
#
_cell.length_a   1.000
_cell.length_b   1.000
_cell.length_c   1.000
_cell.angle_alpha   90.00
_cell.angle_beta   90.00
_cell.angle_gamma   90.00
#
_symmetry.space_group_name_H-M   'P 1'
#
loop_
_entity.id
_entity.type
_entity.pdbx_description
1 polymer ?
#
loop_
_entity_poly.entity_id
_entity_poly.type
_entity_poly.pdbx_seq_one_letter_code
_entity_poly.pdbx_strand_id
1 'polypeptide(L)'
;MSNRHLVELRGRLASGDWQVVEETVGEGGRPAVWRIQRRKDAGPFHLEFETINNEEPAPIEQAYGVRIRELKQTSIYLYRKRNDEAWTRVLDELISALDELEA
;
A
#
# COMPACT_ATOMS: atom_id res chain seq x y z
N MET A 1 7.42 5.17 -6.73
CA MET A 1 6.20 5.09 -7.56
C MET A 1 6.05 6.37 -8.34
N SER A 2 5.44 6.33 -9.52
CA SER A 2 5.00 7.54 -10.22
C SER A 2 3.52 7.75 -9.94
N ASN A 3 2.97 8.93 -10.28
CA ASN A 3 1.54 9.19 -10.12
C ASN A 3 0.65 8.12 -10.81
N ARG A 4 1.08 7.60 -11.98
CA ARG A 4 0.43 6.47 -12.66
C ARG A 4 0.27 5.25 -11.74
N HIS A 5 1.34 4.85 -11.07
CA HIS A 5 1.33 3.69 -10.18
C HIS A 5 0.39 3.90 -8.97
N LEU A 6 0.25 5.14 -8.47
CA LEU A 6 -0.68 5.46 -7.38
C LEU A 6 -2.13 5.39 -7.84
N VAL A 7 -2.41 5.87 -9.05
CA VAL A 7 -3.73 5.74 -9.68
C VAL A 7 -4.08 4.27 -9.89
N GLU A 8 -3.15 3.46 -10.39
CA GLU A 8 -3.33 2.02 -10.58
C GLU A 8 -3.54 1.28 -9.26
N LEU A 9 -2.76 1.60 -8.21
CA LEU A 9 -2.92 1.02 -6.88
C LEU A 9 -4.29 1.34 -6.30
N ARG A 10 -4.75 2.60 -6.39
CA ARG A 10 -6.12 2.98 -5.98
C ARG A 10 -7.18 2.26 -6.79
N GLY A 11 -7.01 2.20 -8.10
CA GLY A 11 -7.93 1.50 -8.99
C GLY A 11 -8.05 0.02 -8.63
N ARG A 12 -6.91 -0.61 -8.29
CA ARG A 12 -6.89 -2.00 -7.85
C ARG A 12 -7.58 -2.20 -6.50
N LEU A 13 -7.29 -1.36 -5.51
CA LEU A 13 -8.00 -1.37 -4.22
C LEU A 13 -9.51 -1.25 -4.43
N ALA A 14 -9.94 -0.25 -5.20
CA ALA A 14 -11.35 -0.02 -5.50
C ALA A 14 -12.01 -1.21 -6.22
N SER A 15 -11.29 -1.91 -7.10
CA SER A 15 -11.81 -3.12 -7.77
C SER A 15 -12.06 -4.30 -6.81
N GLY A 16 -11.40 -4.32 -5.66
CA GLY A 16 -11.65 -5.26 -4.56
C GLY A 16 -12.58 -4.71 -3.48
N ASP A 17 -13.32 -3.63 -3.77
CA ASP A 17 -14.17 -2.89 -2.82
C ASP A 17 -13.42 -2.23 -1.65
N TRP A 18 -12.08 -2.14 -1.73
CA TRP A 18 -11.27 -1.43 -0.74
C TRP A 18 -11.25 0.07 -1.04
N GLN A 19 -11.44 0.88 -0.01
CA GLN A 19 -11.45 2.34 -0.10
C GLN A 19 -10.38 2.93 0.79
N VAL A 20 -9.63 3.91 0.28
CA VAL A 20 -8.75 4.76 1.09
C VAL A 20 -9.62 5.78 1.80
N VAL A 21 -9.73 5.65 3.13
CA VAL A 21 -10.57 6.52 3.97
C VAL A 21 -9.77 7.67 4.59
N GLU A 22 -8.46 7.53 4.70
CA GLU A 22 -7.56 8.60 5.16
C GLU A 22 -6.17 8.41 4.57
N GLU A 23 -5.51 9.53 4.30
CA GLU A 23 -4.13 9.58 3.83
C GLU A 23 -3.31 10.48 4.73
N THR A 24 -2.32 9.88 5.38
CA THR A 24 -1.33 10.61 6.16
C THR A 24 -0.06 10.73 5.33
N VAL A 25 0.35 11.96 5.05
CA VAL A 25 1.66 12.23 4.46
C VAL A 25 2.73 11.90 5.50
N GLY A 26 3.80 11.23 5.08
CA GLY A 26 4.93 10.96 5.98
C GLY A 26 5.61 12.27 6.40
N GLU A 27 5.83 12.47 7.70
CA GLU A 27 6.53 13.63 8.26
C GLU A 27 7.42 13.18 9.44
N GLY A 28 8.59 13.83 9.62
CA GLY A 28 9.46 13.64 10.78
C GLY A 28 9.90 12.19 11.06
N GLY A 29 10.31 11.43 10.04
CA GLY A 29 10.72 10.02 10.18
C GLY A 29 9.59 9.00 10.05
N ARG A 30 8.33 9.42 9.89
CA ARG A 30 7.18 8.50 9.80
C ARG A 30 6.86 8.12 8.36
N PRO A 31 6.56 6.85 8.05
CA PRO A 31 6.13 6.48 6.71
C PRO A 31 4.81 7.18 6.36
N ALA A 32 4.58 7.41 5.08
CA ALA A 32 3.24 7.76 4.62
C ALA A 32 2.31 6.57 4.87
N VAL A 33 1.05 6.85 5.22
CA VAL A 33 0.09 5.82 5.59
C VAL A 33 -1.22 6.05 4.86
N TRP A 34 -1.75 5.00 4.24
CA TRP A 34 -3.14 4.95 3.82
C TRP A 34 -3.92 4.09 4.80
N ARG A 35 -5.00 4.66 5.35
CA ARG A 35 -6.01 3.89 6.07
C ARG A 35 -7.00 3.40 5.02
N ILE A 36 -7.18 2.09 4.96
CA ILE A 36 -8.07 1.44 4.00
C ILE A 36 -9.15 0.65 4.71
N GLN A 37 -10.31 0.55 4.07
CA GLN A 37 -11.47 -0.13 4.61
C GLN A 37 -12.31 -0.71 3.47
N ARG A 38 -12.82 -1.93 3.64
CA ARG A 38 -13.76 -2.55 2.71
C ARG A 38 -15.19 -2.49 3.24
N ARG A 39 -15.41 -2.95 4.48
CA ARG A 39 -16.71 -2.88 5.18
C ARG A 39 -16.66 -1.86 6.31
N LYS A 40 -17.75 -1.14 6.57
CA LYS A 40 -17.80 -0.07 7.59
C LYS A 40 -17.53 -0.55 9.03
N ASP A 41 -17.71 -1.84 9.24
CA ASP A 41 -17.73 -2.58 10.49
C ASP A 41 -16.46 -3.41 10.72
N ALA A 42 -15.54 -3.45 9.74
CA ALA A 42 -14.21 -4.04 9.84
C ALA A 42 -13.13 -3.01 9.45
N GLY A 43 -11.94 -3.09 10.06
CA GLY A 43 -10.89 -2.10 9.86
C GLY A 43 -11.16 -0.74 10.54
N PRO A 44 -10.42 0.33 10.18
CA PRO A 44 -9.54 0.43 9.02
C PRO A 44 -8.17 -0.23 9.24
N PHE A 45 -7.63 -0.81 8.16
CA PHE A 45 -6.30 -1.37 8.08
C PHE A 45 -5.31 -0.31 7.57
N HIS A 46 -4.01 -0.52 7.83
CA HIS A 46 -3.00 0.47 7.50
C HIS A 46 -2.00 -0.07 6.47
N LEU A 47 -1.94 0.60 5.32
CA LEU A 47 -0.87 0.45 4.34
C LEU A 47 0.20 1.49 4.64
N GLU A 48 1.36 1.03 5.09
CA GLU A 48 2.52 1.89 5.35
C GLU A 48 3.50 1.81 4.19
N PHE A 49 3.85 2.96 3.64
CA PHE A 49 4.72 3.07 2.49
C PHE A 49 6.17 3.21 2.96
N GLU A 50 6.96 2.15 2.74
CA GLU A 50 8.33 2.04 3.26
C GLU A 50 9.35 2.64 2.28
N THR A 51 10.43 3.23 2.79
CA THR A 51 11.52 3.87 2.02
C THR A 51 12.82 3.06 2.14
N ILE A 52 13.67 3.05 1.11
CA ILE A 52 14.73 2.03 0.95
C ILE A 52 15.70 1.94 2.14
N ASN A 53 15.85 3.03 2.89
CA ASN A 53 16.70 3.10 4.07
C ASN A 53 15.93 3.12 5.39
N ASN A 54 14.58 3.13 5.39
CA ASN A 54 13.73 3.36 6.57
C ASN A 54 14.09 4.61 7.40
N GLU A 55 15.01 5.45 6.91
CA GLU A 55 15.65 6.52 7.67
C GLU A 55 14.95 7.87 7.50
N GLU A 56 14.12 8.05 6.47
CA GLU A 56 13.42 9.32 6.24
C GLU A 56 11.99 9.14 5.69
N PRO A 57 11.08 10.04 6.08
CA PRO A 57 9.72 10.08 5.57
C PRO A 57 9.80 10.60 4.13
N ALA A 58 9.69 9.70 3.15
CA ALA A 58 9.63 10.13 1.78
C ALA A 58 8.16 10.18 1.33
N PRO A 59 7.83 11.10 0.39
CA PRO A 59 6.56 11.04 -0.32
C PRO A 59 6.29 9.62 -0.83
N ILE A 60 5.04 9.20 -0.91
CA ILE A 60 4.64 7.86 -1.39
C ILE A 60 5.33 7.51 -2.74
N GLU A 61 5.61 8.53 -3.55
CA GLU A 61 6.36 8.46 -4.81
C GLU A 61 7.77 7.87 -4.66
N GLN A 62 8.37 7.87 -3.47
CA GLN A 62 9.68 7.29 -3.21
C GLN A 62 9.60 5.92 -2.54
N ALA A 63 8.41 5.47 -2.14
CA ALA A 63 8.24 4.20 -1.46
C ALA A 63 8.71 3.03 -2.32
N TYR A 64 9.45 2.10 -1.71
CA TYR A 64 9.96 0.87 -2.33
C TYR A 64 9.12 -0.35 -1.97
N GLY A 65 8.33 -0.27 -0.90
CA GLY A 65 7.50 -1.35 -0.39
C GLY A 65 6.23 -0.81 0.25
N VAL A 66 5.26 -1.69 0.45
CA VAL A 66 4.07 -1.44 1.25
C VAL A 66 3.99 -2.51 2.32
N ARG A 67 3.90 -2.09 3.58
CA ARG A 67 3.66 -2.97 4.72
C ARG A 67 2.21 -2.86 5.16
N ILE A 68 1.55 -3.99 5.34
CA ILE A 68 0.23 -4.02 5.98
C ILE A 68 0.46 -4.15 7.49
N ARG A 69 0.13 -3.11 8.26
CA ARG A 69 0.46 -3.03 9.70
C ARG A 69 -0.12 -4.20 10.50
N GLU A 70 -1.31 -4.66 10.13
CA GLU A 70 -2.06 -5.70 10.83
C GLU A 70 -1.51 -7.12 10.55
N LEU A 71 -0.70 -7.29 9.50
CA LEU A 71 0.00 -8.54 9.23
C LEU A 71 1.41 -8.49 9.83
N LYS A 72 1.78 -9.50 10.61
CA LYS A 72 3.14 -9.60 11.16
C LYS A 72 4.15 -9.78 10.02
N GLN A 73 4.97 -8.76 9.80
CA GLN A 73 6.17 -8.76 8.95
C GLN A 73 5.98 -9.09 7.46
N THR A 74 4.84 -8.74 6.87
CA THR A 74 4.65 -8.82 5.41
C THR A 74 4.88 -7.45 4.78
N SER A 75 6.11 -7.18 4.35
CA SER A 75 6.40 -6.07 3.44
C SER A 75 6.31 -6.57 2.01
N ILE A 76 5.40 -6.00 1.23
CA ILE A 76 5.24 -6.26 -0.19
C ILE A 76 6.12 -5.28 -0.95
N TYR A 77 7.16 -5.82 -1.59
CA TYR A 77 8.14 -5.02 -2.30
C TYR A 77 7.60 -4.57 -3.66
N LEU A 78 7.63 -3.27 -3.92
CA LEU A 78 7.21 -2.66 -5.19
C LEU A 78 8.35 -2.72 -6.23
N TYR A 79 8.88 -3.93 -6.47
CA TYR A 79 9.99 -4.13 -7.40
C TYR A 79 9.57 -3.92 -8.86
N ARG A 80 10.53 -3.54 -9.72
CA ARG A 80 10.40 -3.43 -11.17
C ARG A 80 9.20 -2.58 -11.66
N LYS A 81 9.05 -1.36 -11.11
CA LYS A 81 8.10 -0.31 -11.55
C LYS A 81 8.16 0.11 -13.05
N ARG A 82 9.05 -0.51 -13.84
CA ARG A 82 9.17 -0.34 -15.30
C ARG A 82 8.70 -1.59 -16.08
N ASN A 83 8.24 -2.62 -15.38
CA ASN A 83 7.72 -3.86 -15.94
C ASN A 83 6.27 -3.99 -15.46
N ASP A 84 5.32 -3.80 -16.37
CA ASP A 84 3.89 -3.76 -16.04
C ASP A 84 3.37 -5.13 -15.54
N GLU A 85 3.92 -6.25 -15.99
CA GLU A 85 3.53 -7.58 -15.48
C GLU A 85 3.97 -7.76 -14.03
N ALA A 86 5.20 -7.39 -13.70
CA ALA A 86 5.71 -7.46 -12.34
C ALA A 86 4.91 -6.53 -11.41
N TRP A 87 4.56 -5.34 -11.89
CA TRP A 87 3.70 -4.42 -11.15
C TRP A 87 2.31 -4.99 -10.91
N THR A 88 1.70 -5.58 -11.92
CA THR A 88 0.38 -6.23 -11.81
C THR A 88 0.40 -7.35 -10.77
N ARG A 89 1.42 -8.21 -10.77
CA ARG A 89 1.57 -9.29 -9.77
C ARG A 89 1.70 -8.76 -8.35
N VAL A 90 2.51 -7.71 -8.16
CA VAL A 90 2.67 -7.07 -6.85
C VAL A 90 1.33 -6.51 -6.34
N LEU A 91 0.52 -5.93 -7.24
CA LEU A 91 -0.81 -5.47 -6.90
C LEU A 91 -1.75 -6.64 -6.52
N ASP A 92 -1.70 -7.76 -7.25
CA ASP A 92 -2.48 -8.96 -6.94
C ASP A 92 -2.10 -9.58 -5.58
N GLU A 93 -0.79 -9.63 -5.27
CA GLU A 93 -0.25 -10.07 -3.98
C GLU A 93 -0.77 -9.20 -2.84
N LEU A 94 -0.79 -7.88 -3.03
CA LEU A 94 -1.33 -6.94 -2.03
C LEU A 94 -2.81 -7.15 -1.76
N ILE A 95 -3.63 -7.28 -2.80
CA ILE A 95 -5.07 -7.51 -2.61
C ILE A 95 -5.32 -8.85 -1.92
N SER A 96 -4.59 -9.90 -2.32
CA SER A 96 -4.74 -11.22 -1.71
C SER A 96 -4.42 -11.18 -0.21
N ALA A 97 -3.36 -10.49 0.19
CA ALA A 97 -3.01 -10.30 1.61
C ALA A 97 -4.07 -9.50 2.39
N LEU A 98 -4.74 -8.53 1.74
CA LEU A 98 -5.84 -7.78 2.35
C LEU A 98 -7.13 -8.61 2.46
N ASP A 99 -7.43 -9.42 1.46
CA ASP A 99 -8.57 -10.33 1.50
C ASP A 99 -8.40 -11.39 2.60
N GLU A 100 -7.19 -11.88 2.84
CA GLU A 100 -6.88 -12.78 3.96
C GLU A 100 -7.12 -12.15 5.34
N LEU A 101 -7.01 -10.82 5.47
CA LEU A 101 -7.26 -10.12 6.74
C LEU A 101 -8.75 -10.01 7.09
N GLU A 102 -9.63 -9.99 6.10
CA GLU A 102 -11.09 -9.87 6.27
C GLU A 102 -11.86 -11.18 6.08
N ALA A 103 -11.15 -12.28 5.76
CA ALA A 103 -11.71 -13.63 5.62
C ALA A 103 -12.11 -14.25 6.97
#